data_AF-X1FIY2-F1
#
_entry.id   AF-X1FIY2-F1
#
_cell.length_a   1.000
_cell.length_b   1.000
_cell.length_c   1.000
_cell.angle_alpha   90.00
_cell.angle_beta   90.00
_cell.angle_gamma   90.00
#
_symmetry.space_group_name_H-M   'P 1'
#
loop_
_entity.id
_entity.type
_entity.pdbx_description
1 polymer ?
#
loop_
_entity_poly.entity_id
_entity_poly.type
_entity_poly.pdbx_seq_one_letter_code
_entity_poly.pdbx_strand_id
1 'polypeptide(L)' 'MNRKYMDEQLKKATSHLAKLTHKGSFLKGNIVTMRRVCGYPGCKCAVEGKKHVSMYIGKKQDGTTKMIYISM' A
#
# COMPACT_ATOMS: atom_id res chain seq x y z
N MET A 1 19.24 13.58 8.38
CA MET A 1 18.00 14.42 8.41
C MET A 1 18.17 15.47 9.50
N ASN A 2 18.21 16.76 9.15
CA ASN A 2 18.42 17.84 10.11
C ASN A 2 17.13 18.04 10.95
N ARG A 3 17.19 17.81 12.26
CA ARG A 3 16.03 17.81 13.17
C ARG A 3 15.78 19.16 13.86
N LYS A 4 16.54 20.20 13.50
CA LYS A 4 16.50 21.53 14.15
C LYS A 4 15.13 22.21 14.12
N TYR A 5 14.26 21.86 13.17
CA TYR A 5 12.95 22.50 12.97
C TYR A 5 11.78 21.73 13.62
N MET A 6 12.04 20.59 14.26
CA MET A 6 10.97 19.78 14.86
C MET A 6 10.62 20.33 16.24
N ASP A 7 9.34 20.59 16.49
CA ASP A 7 8.80 20.78 17.85
C ASP A 7 8.98 19.50 18.70
N GLU A 8 8.90 19.62 20.01
CA GLU A 8 9.03 18.52 20.97
C GLU A 8 8.00 17.40 20.75
N GLN A 9 6.75 17.71 20.41
CA GLN A 9 5.76 16.66 20.10
C GLN A 9 6.17 15.88 18.86
N LEU A 10 6.59 16.59 17.81
CA LEU A 10 7.03 15.97 16.56
C LEU A 10 8.30 15.12 16.73
N LYS A 11 9.23 15.52 17.59
CA LYS A 11 10.39 14.70 17.96
C LYS A 11 9.97 13.41 18.65
N LYS A 12 9.07 13.46 19.64
CA LYS A 12 8.57 12.27 20.37
C LYS A 12 7.84 11.32 19.43
N ALA A 13 6.95 11.83 18.57
CA ALA A 13 6.23 11.05 17.59
C ALA A 13 7.17 10.34 16.61
N THR A 14 8.18 11.06 16.09
CA THR A 14 9.18 10.48 15.16
C THR A 14 10.02 9.40 15.84
N SER A 15 10.44 9.61 17.08
CA SER A 15 11.18 8.60 17.86
C SER A 15 10.34 7.35 18.11
N HIS A 16 9.07 7.53 18.49
CA HIS A 16 8.15 6.42 18.70
C HIS A 16 7.91 5.65 17.40
N LEU A 17 7.65 6.34 16.30
CA LEU A 17 7.47 5.73 14.99
C LEU A 17 8.70 4.92 14.57
N ALA A 18 9.91 5.45 14.78
CA ALA A 18 11.15 4.72 14.48
C ALA A 18 11.22 3.39 15.26
N LYS A 19 10.88 3.41 16.56
CA LYS A 19 10.84 2.19 17.39
C LYS A 19 9.84 1.16 16.87
N LEU A 20 8.66 1.60 16.44
CA LEU A 20 7.66 0.71 15.83
C LEU A 20 8.17 0.15 14.52
N THR A 21 8.74 0.98 13.65
CA THR A 21 9.25 0.56 12.34
C THR A 21 10.39 -0.45 12.43
N HIS A 22 11.19 -0.40 13.51
CA HIS A 22 12.26 -1.38 13.73
C HIS A 22 11.77 -2.75 14.20
N LYS A 23 10.55 -2.86 14.74
CA LYS A 23 10.01 -4.12 15.27
C LYS A 23 9.42 -5.05 14.20
N GLY A 24 9.25 -4.58 12.97
CA GLY A 24 8.61 -5.37 11.92
C GLY A 24 8.95 -4.89 10.51
N SER A 25 8.49 -5.64 9.51
CA SER A 25 8.62 -5.25 8.10
C SER A 25 7.43 -4.40 7.69
N PHE A 26 7.65 -3.10 7.50
CA PHE A 26 6.61 -2.17 7.07
C PHE A 26 6.68 -1.92 5.57
N LEU A 27 5.51 -1.88 4.93
CA LEU A 27 5.37 -1.51 3.52
C LEU A 27 4.92 -0.05 3.41
N LYS A 28 5.71 0.79 2.74
CA LYS A 28 5.28 2.14 2.35
C LYS A 28 4.52 2.07 1.03
N GLY A 29 3.28 2.55 1.00
CA GLY A 29 2.47 2.65 -0.20
C GLY A 29 1.09 3.25 0.06
N ASN A 30 0.32 3.44 -1.01
CA ASN A 30 -1.05 3.92 -0.95
C ASN A 30 -2.02 2.77 -1.24
N ILE A 31 -3.17 2.77 -0.56
CA ILE A 31 -4.27 1.86 -0.90
C ILE A 31 -4.96 2.38 -2.15
N VAL A 32 -5.14 1.52 -3.14
CA VAL A 32 -5.77 1.83 -4.42
C VAL A 32 -6.80 0.75 -4.74
N THR A 33 -7.96 1.15 -5.26
CA THR A 33 -8.96 0.22 -5.79
C THR A 33 -8.84 0.12 -7.31
N MET A 34 -8.91 -1.11 -7.83
CA MET A 34 -8.79 -1.38 -9.26
C MET A 34 -9.85 -2.40 -9.71
N ARG A 35 -10.30 -2.26 -10.96
CA ARG A 35 -11.20 -3.21 -11.61
C ARG A 35 -10.39 -4.26 -12.38
N ARG A 36 -10.48 -5.54 -11.98
CA ARG A 36 -9.72 -6.65 -12.57
C ARG A 36 -10.59 -7.84 -12.98
N VAL A 37 -10.01 -8.71 -13.79
CA VAL A 37 -10.49 -10.09 -13.99
C VAL A 37 -9.81 -10.98 -12.94
N CYS A 38 -10.56 -11.88 -12.30
CA CYS A 38 -10.04 -12.71 -11.22
C CYS A 38 -9.26 -13.95 -11.69
N GLY A 39 -9.48 -14.40 -12.94
CA GLY A 39 -8.82 -15.57 -13.52
C GLY A 39 -9.66 -16.85 -13.46
N TYR A 40 -10.78 -16.87 -12.73
CA TYR A 40 -11.74 -17.98 -12.79
C TYR A 40 -12.56 -17.92 -14.10
N PRO A 41 -12.51 -18.95 -14.97
CA PRO A 41 -13.16 -18.91 -16.28
C PRO A 41 -14.68 -18.73 -16.22
N GLY A 42 -15.35 -19.29 -15.21
CA GLY A 42 -16.80 -19.18 -15.02
C GLY A 42 -17.25 -17.91 -14.30
N CYS A 43 -16.35 -16.96 -14.05
CA CYS A 43 -16.69 -15.76 -13.32
C CYS A 43 -17.43 -14.75 -14.21
N LYS A 44 -18.40 -14.02 -13.67
CA LYS A 44 -19.06 -12.90 -14.36
C LYS A 44 -18.06 -11.84 -14.85
N CYS A 45 -16.92 -11.67 -14.20
CA CYS A 45 -15.87 -10.76 -14.68
C CYS A 45 -15.24 -11.21 -16.00
N ALA A 46 -15.22 -12.51 -16.28
CA ALA A 46 -14.68 -13.09 -17.51
C ALA A 46 -15.78 -13.28 -18.57
N VAL A 47 -16.97 -13.72 -18.16
CA VAL A 47 -18.08 -14.05 -19.08
C VAL A 47 -18.91 -12.82 -19.47
N GLU A 48 -19.19 -11.92 -18.52
CA GLU A 48 -20.05 -10.74 -18.72
C GLU A 48 -19.26 -9.42 -18.75
N GLY A 49 -17.94 -9.45 -18.55
CA GLY A 49 -17.09 -8.26 -18.48
C GLY A 49 -17.26 -7.41 -17.20
N LYS A 50 -18.08 -7.86 -16.24
CA LYS A 50 -18.30 -7.18 -14.94
C LYS A 50 -17.10 -7.37 -14.01
N LYS A 51 -16.06 -6.57 -14.24
CA LYS A 51 -14.78 -6.65 -13.51
C LYS A 51 -14.97 -6.53 -11.99
N HIS A 52 -14.24 -7.33 -11.24
CA HIS A 52 -14.21 -7.25 -9.78
C HIS A 52 -13.50 -5.98 -9.32
N VAL A 53 -14.04 -5.34 -8.30
CA VAL A 53 -13.32 -4.30 -7.56
C VAL A 53 -12.39 -4.99 -6.56
N SER A 54 -11.11 -4.64 -6.61
CA SER A 54 -10.07 -5.25 -5.80
C SER A 54 -9.17 -4.17 -5.22
N MET A 55 -8.62 -4.41 -4.02
CA MET A 55 -7.67 -3.51 -3.38
C MET A 55 -6.23 -3.90 -3.71
N TYR A 56 -5.40 -2.88 -3.88
CA TYR A 56 -3.99 -2.96 -4.17
C TYR A 56 -3.23 -1.97 -3.30
N ILE A 57 -1.95 -2.26 -3.05
CA ILE A 57 -1.00 -1.28 -2.54
C ILE A 57 -0.15 -0.79 -3.70
N GLY A 58 -0.29 0.48 -4.04
CA GLY A 58 0.59 1.18 -4.96
C GLY A 58 1.87 1.61 -4.24
N LYS A 59 3.00 1.02 -4.60
CA LYS A 59 4.32 1.33 -4.04
C LYS A 59 5.25 1.83 -5.14
N LYS A 60 5.90 2.99 -4.91
CA LYS A 60 7.03 3.41 -5.76
C LYS A 60 8.23 2.52 -5.48
N GLN A 61 8.73 1.86 -6.52
CA GLN A 61 9.91 1.02 -6.48
C GLN A 61 10.68 1.24 -7.80
N ASP A 62 11.97 1.58 -7.69
CA ASP A 62 12.87 1.77 -8.84
C ASP A 62 12.33 2.79 -9.86
N GLY A 63 11.74 3.89 -9.38
CA GLY A 63 11.15 4.94 -10.23
C GLY A 63 9.78 4.60 -10.83
N THR A 64 9.32 3.35 -10.71
CA THR A 64 8.02 2.90 -11.23
C THR A 64 7.03 2.60 -10.09
N THR A 65 5.73 2.61 -10.39
CA THR A 65 4.71 2.22 -9.41
C THR A 65 4.38 0.74 -9.59
N LYS A 66 4.70 -0.08 -8.59
CA LYS A 66 4.27 -1.48 -8.52
C LYS A 66 2.94 -1.57 -7.76
N MET A 67 2.02 -2.36 -8.31
CA MET A 67 0.71 -2.62 -7.73
C MET A 67 0.72 -3.99 -7.07
N ILE A 68 0.69 -4.02 -5.74
CA ILE A 68 0.70 -5.25 -4.95
C ILE A 68 -0.75 -5.59 -4.60
N TYR A 69 -1.26 -6.72 -5.10
CA TYR A 69 -2.63 -7.15 -4.81
C TYR A 69 -2.80 -7.50 -3.33
N ILE A 70 -3.90 -7.06 -2.73
CA ILE A 70 -4.30 -7.46 -1.38
C ILE A 70 -5.34 -8.56 -1.50
N SER A 71 -4.96 -9.80 -1.17
CA SER A 71 -5.92 -10.88 -0.93
C SER A 71 -6.48 -10.71 0.47
N MET A 72 -7.71 -10.23 0.58
CA MET A 72 -8.53 -10.35 1.79
C MET A 72 -9.38 -11.61 1.70
#